data_AF-A0A1I3E0D7-F1
#
_entry.id   AF-A0A1I3E0D7-F1
#
_cell.length_a   1.000
_cell.length_b   1.000
_cell.length_c   1.000
_cell.angle_alpha   90.00
_cell.angle_beta   90.00
_cell.angle_gamma   90.00
#
_symmetry.space_group_name_H-M   'P 1'
#
loop_
_entity.id
_entity.type
_entity.pdbx_description
1 polymer ?
#
loop_
_entity_poly.entity_id
_entity_poly.type
_entity_poly.pdbx_seq_one_letter_code
_entity_poly.pdbx_strand_id
1 'polypeptide(L)'
;MCGRYNLRATPAQLKEFFHLFREPEGSDRPRYNFAPTQTVVAIRGVNGHREAGLFRWELVPVWAKDLMIGASLINARADTVATKSAFRSDYKRRRCLIPAGGFYEWLRGRPSRSSRSTFTGETMPPGIRRLVGTMGQGGNGGQLLLHPNDRRQRPDAANPHTECR
;
A
#
# COMPACT_ATOMS: atom_id res chain seq x y z
N MET A 1 -5.95 7.32 -8.77
CA MET A 1 -6.05 6.97 -7.34
C MET A 1 -6.48 5.51 -7.30
N CYS A 2 -5.61 4.62 -6.84
CA CYS A 2 -5.89 3.20 -6.87
C CYS A 2 -6.93 2.83 -5.80
N GLY A 3 -8.03 2.23 -6.25
CA GLY A 3 -9.07 1.73 -5.35
C GLY A 3 -8.98 0.23 -5.12
N ARG A 4 -8.19 -0.49 -5.93
CA ARG A 4 -8.03 -1.95 -5.83
C ARG A 4 -6.61 -2.37 -6.17
N TYR A 5 -6.19 -3.49 -5.61
CA TYR A 5 -4.91 -4.11 -5.96
C TYR A 5 -4.98 -5.64 -5.86
N ASN A 6 -3.99 -6.32 -6.39
CA ASN A 6 -3.86 -7.78 -6.28
C ASN A 6 -2.59 -8.17 -5.50
N LEU A 7 -2.61 -9.35 -4.89
CA LEU A 7 -1.45 -10.02 -4.32
C LEU A 7 -1.53 -11.49 -4.74
N ARG A 8 -0.61 -11.91 -5.62
CA ARG A 8 -0.54 -13.29 -6.12
C ARG A 8 0.55 -14.12 -5.42
N ALA A 9 1.47 -13.46 -4.72
CA ALA A 9 2.61 -14.09 -4.08
C ALA A 9 2.19 -14.97 -2.90
N THR A 10 2.84 -16.11 -2.75
CA THR A 10 2.64 -17.05 -1.64
C THR A 10 3.31 -16.55 -0.35
N PRO A 11 2.96 -17.09 0.83
CA PRO A 11 3.61 -16.72 2.08
C PRO A 11 5.14 -16.96 2.04
N ALA A 12 5.58 -18.07 1.45
CA ALA A 12 7.00 -18.37 1.26
C ALA A 12 7.72 -17.32 0.39
N GLN A 13 7.12 -16.92 -0.74
CA GLN A 13 7.68 -15.89 -1.61
C GLN A 13 7.79 -14.53 -0.90
N LEU A 14 6.78 -14.18 -0.09
CA LEU A 14 6.81 -12.95 0.71
C LEU A 14 7.88 -13.01 1.81
N LYS A 15 8.02 -14.16 2.48
CA LYS A 15 9.05 -14.39 3.49
C LYS A 15 10.44 -14.17 2.90
N GLU A 16 10.73 -14.79 1.77
CA GLU A 16 11.99 -14.67 1.07
C GLU A 16 12.25 -13.23 0.62
N PHE A 17 11.31 -12.63 -0.11
CA PHE A 17 11.47 -11.31 -0.71
C PHE A 17 11.62 -10.17 0.31
N PHE A 18 10.94 -10.29 1.46
CA PHE A 18 11.04 -9.30 2.54
C PHE A 18 12.02 -9.68 3.65
N HIS A 19 12.65 -10.86 3.60
CA HIS A 19 13.50 -11.40 4.67
C HIS A 19 12.76 -11.46 6.02
N LEU A 20 11.55 -12.03 6.01
CA LEU A 20 10.74 -12.20 7.22
C LEU A 20 11.21 -13.42 8.01
N PHE A 21 11.11 -13.35 9.34
CA PHE A 21 11.42 -14.47 10.22
C PHE A 21 10.49 -15.67 10.00
N ARG A 22 9.19 -15.39 9.78
CA ARG A 22 8.14 -16.38 9.53
C ARG A 22 7.33 -16.04 8.31
N GLU A 23 6.62 -17.05 7.78
CA GLU A 23 5.67 -16.85 6.70
C GLU A 23 4.50 -15.95 7.17
N PRO A 24 4.10 -14.97 6.35
CA PRO A 24 3.02 -14.06 6.70
C PRO A 24 1.64 -14.70 6.49
N GLU A 25 0.78 -14.55 7.48
CA GLU A 25 -0.65 -14.89 7.38
C GLU A 25 -1.38 -14.01 6.36
N GLY A 26 -2.52 -14.49 5.85
CA GLY A 26 -3.41 -13.70 4.98
C GLY A 26 -2.97 -13.62 3.51
N SER A 27 -1.97 -14.41 3.12
CA SER A 27 -1.50 -14.56 1.74
C SER A 27 -1.52 -16.02 1.23
N ASP A 28 -2.23 -16.90 1.93
CA ASP A 28 -2.25 -18.36 1.68
C ASP A 28 -2.84 -18.73 0.30
N ARG A 29 -3.61 -17.82 -0.28
CA ARG A 29 -4.17 -17.94 -1.63
C ARG A 29 -3.99 -16.65 -2.42
N PRO A 30 -3.70 -16.72 -3.73
CA PRO A 30 -3.69 -15.55 -4.60
C PRO A 30 -5.01 -14.78 -4.53
N ARG A 31 -4.93 -13.48 -4.28
CA ARG A 31 -6.08 -12.58 -4.25
C ARG A 31 -5.94 -11.53 -5.34
N TYR A 32 -6.87 -11.56 -6.29
CA TYR A 32 -6.84 -10.67 -7.45
C TYR A 32 -7.50 -9.31 -7.20
N ASN A 33 -8.16 -9.13 -6.05
CA ASN A 33 -9.10 -8.03 -5.89
C ASN A 33 -9.26 -7.54 -4.44
N PHE A 34 -8.19 -7.01 -3.85
CA PHE A 34 -8.29 -6.28 -2.60
C PHE A 34 -9.08 -4.99 -2.78
N ALA A 35 -10.01 -4.76 -1.86
CA ALA A 35 -10.86 -3.57 -1.79
C ALA A 35 -10.58 -2.79 -0.51
N PRO A 36 -10.96 -1.51 -0.46
CA PRO A 36 -10.93 -0.72 0.77
C PRO A 36 -11.64 -1.41 1.93
N THR A 37 -11.23 -1.11 3.17
CA THR A 37 -11.74 -1.68 4.43
C THR A 37 -11.48 -3.18 4.66
N GLN A 38 -10.86 -3.87 3.69
CA GLN A 38 -10.46 -5.26 3.87
C GLN A 38 -9.16 -5.37 4.65
N THR A 39 -8.97 -6.48 5.34
CA THR A 39 -7.71 -6.83 5.98
C THR A 39 -6.68 -7.24 4.92
N VAL A 40 -5.48 -6.67 5.06
CA VAL A 40 -4.35 -6.83 4.14
C VAL A 40 -3.06 -7.10 4.92
N VAL A 41 -2.11 -7.78 4.29
CA VAL A 41 -0.77 -7.93 4.84
C VAL A 41 0.04 -6.64 4.65
N ALA A 42 0.69 -6.19 5.71
CA ALA A 42 1.66 -5.11 5.66
C ALA A 42 2.95 -5.51 6.39
N ILE A 43 4.09 -5.06 5.85
CA ILE A 43 5.42 -5.32 6.35
C ILE A 43 5.92 -4.08 7.07
N ARG A 44 6.21 -4.20 8.37
CA ARG A 44 6.71 -3.12 9.23
C ARG A 44 8.12 -3.41 9.72
N GLY A 45 8.89 -2.35 9.99
CA GLY A 45 10.15 -2.46 10.72
C GLY A 45 9.90 -2.42 12.23
N VAL A 46 10.40 -3.40 12.97
CA VAL A 46 10.36 -3.49 14.44
C VAL A 46 11.74 -3.88 14.93
N ASN A 47 12.36 -3.02 15.75
CA ASN A 47 13.67 -3.28 16.37
C ASN A 47 14.77 -3.74 15.39
N GLY A 48 14.82 -3.15 14.19
CA GLY A 48 15.80 -3.53 13.16
C GLY A 48 15.42 -4.75 12.30
N HIS A 49 14.33 -5.44 12.63
CA HIS A 49 13.80 -6.58 11.89
C HIS A 49 12.52 -6.22 11.12
N ARG A 50 12.17 -7.05 10.13
CA ARG A 50 10.91 -6.91 9.38
C ARG A 50 9.89 -7.92 9.87
N GLU A 51 8.70 -7.43 10.16
CA GLU A 51 7.56 -8.25 10.57
C GLU A 51 6.39 -8.02 9.62
N ALA A 52 5.69 -9.09 9.28
CA ALA A 52 4.39 -9.00 8.64
C ALA A 52 3.28 -8.97 9.70
N GLY A 53 2.27 -8.14 9.46
CA GLY A 53 1.04 -8.13 10.24
C GLY A 53 -0.17 -7.89 9.35
N LEU A 54 -1.34 -8.18 9.90
CA LEU A 54 -2.62 -7.95 9.25
C LEU A 54 -3.19 -6.60 9.69
N PHE A 55 -3.53 -5.76 8.71
CA PHE A 55 -4.03 -4.41 8.91
C PHE A 55 -5.28 -4.19 8.07
N ARG A 56 -6.25 -3.44 8.59
CA ARG A 56 -7.41 -3.04 7.80
C ARG A 56 -7.01 -1.89 6.88
N TRP A 57 -7.30 -2.01 5.58
CA TRP A 57 -7.01 -0.97 4.60
C TRP A 57 -8.02 0.18 4.67
N GLU A 58 -7.90 0.94 5.73
CA GLU A 58 -8.62 2.17 6.05
C GLU A 58 -7.79 2.92 7.09
N LEU A 59 -8.01 4.23 7.25
CA LEU A 59 -7.38 4.98 8.33
C LEU A 59 -8.37 5.92 8.99
N VAL A 60 -8.68 5.67 10.25
CA VAL A 60 -9.53 6.52 11.08
C VAL A 60 -8.63 7.43 11.92
N PRO A 61 -8.64 8.74 11.70
CA PRO A 61 -7.88 9.67 12.52
C PRO A 61 -8.36 9.64 13.98
N VAL A 62 -7.43 9.80 14.92
CA VAL A 62 -7.75 9.75 16.37
C VAL A 62 -8.79 10.77 16.84
N TRP A 63 -8.98 11.87 16.10
CA TRP A 63 -9.97 12.90 16.39
C TRP A 63 -11.35 12.61 15.78
N ALA A 64 -11.45 11.62 14.88
CA ALA A 64 -12.69 11.32 14.18
C ALA A 64 -13.66 10.62 15.14
N LYS A 65 -14.85 11.20 15.31
CA LYS A 65 -15.94 10.59 16.09
C LYS A 65 -16.67 9.50 15.32
N ASP A 66 -16.56 9.52 13.98
CA ASP A 66 -17.20 8.56 13.08
C ASP A 66 -16.15 7.67 12.40
N LEU A 67 -16.28 6.36 12.61
CA LEU A 67 -15.41 5.34 12.02
C LEU A 67 -15.60 5.22 10.50
N MET A 68 -16.77 5.63 9.97
CA MET A 68 -17.08 5.58 8.53
C MET A 68 -16.16 6.48 7.70
N ILE A 69 -15.57 7.52 8.33
CA ILE A 69 -14.56 8.37 7.69
C ILE A 69 -13.35 7.54 7.23
N GLY A 70 -13.03 6.45 7.91
CA GLY A 70 -11.90 5.58 7.56
C GLY A 70 -11.97 5.00 6.15
N ALA A 71 -13.17 4.64 5.70
CA ALA A 71 -13.40 4.11 4.35
C ALA A 71 -13.12 5.15 3.24
N SER A 72 -13.22 6.45 3.58
CA SER A 72 -12.89 7.55 2.67
C SER A 72 -11.39 7.89 2.69
N LEU A 73 -10.65 7.44 3.70
CA LEU A 73 -9.23 7.72 3.91
C LEU A 73 -8.36 6.49 3.66
N ILE A 74 -8.43 6.01 2.41
CA ILE A 74 -7.72 4.80 1.97
C ILE A 74 -6.39 5.10 1.27
N ASN A 75 -6.22 6.34 0.81
CA ASN A 75 -5.05 6.82 0.07
C ASN A 75 -4.62 8.20 0.59
N ALA A 76 -3.31 8.43 0.67
CA ALA A 76 -2.73 9.76 0.85
C ALA A 76 -1.86 10.15 -0.34
N ARG A 77 -1.87 11.46 -0.65
CA ARG A 77 -0.97 12.03 -1.66
C ARG A 77 0.41 12.17 -1.04
N ALA A 78 1.43 11.66 -1.73
CA ALA A 78 2.83 11.69 -1.30
C ALA A 78 3.32 13.12 -0.98
N ASP A 79 2.79 14.13 -1.68
CA ASP A 79 3.18 15.54 -1.49
C ASP A 79 2.64 16.15 -0.18
N THR A 80 1.53 15.61 0.34
CA THR A 80 0.79 16.21 1.48
C THR A 80 0.74 15.32 2.72
N VAL A 81 1.14 14.05 2.61
CA VAL A 81 1.09 13.10 3.73
C VAL A 81 1.91 13.58 4.93
N ALA A 82 3.06 14.21 4.69
CA ALA A 82 3.96 14.67 5.75
C ALA A 82 3.45 15.91 6.50
N THR A 83 2.47 16.63 5.93
CA THR A 83 2.00 17.92 6.47
C THR A 83 0.57 17.85 7.00
N LYS A 84 -0.31 17.03 6.41
CA LYS A 84 -1.71 16.92 6.85
C LYS A 84 -1.84 16.37 8.27
N SER A 85 -2.57 17.07 9.12
CA SER A 85 -2.80 16.72 10.54
C SER A 85 -3.34 15.29 10.73
N ALA A 86 -4.18 14.82 9.81
CA ALA A 86 -4.76 13.48 9.85
C ALA A 86 -3.71 12.35 9.80
N PHE A 87 -2.54 12.57 9.16
CA PHE A 87 -1.59 11.50 8.85
C PHE A 87 -0.14 11.79 9.23
N ARG A 88 0.21 13.06 9.49
CA ARG A 88 1.60 13.51 9.72
C ARG A 88 2.30 12.71 10.83
N SER A 89 1.62 12.47 11.94
CA SER A 89 2.20 11.77 13.10
C SER A 89 2.48 10.30 12.79
N ASP A 90 1.52 9.62 12.17
CA ASP A 90 1.67 8.22 11.76
C ASP A 90 2.69 8.07 10.63
N TYR A 91 2.72 8.98 9.65
CA TYR A 91 3.69 8.95 8.56
C TYR A 91 5.13 9.05 9.05
N LYS A 92 5.37 9.82 10.12
CA LYS A 92 6.71 9.96 10.72
C LYS A 92 7.18 8.70 11.46
N ARG A 93 6.26 7.95 12.09
CA ARG A 93 6.61 6.89 13.05
C ARG A 93 6.25 5.47 12.60
N ARG A 94 5.32 5.33 11.66
CA ARG A 94 4.59 4.08 11.40
C ARG A 94 4.50 3.79 9.90
N ARG A 95 5.62 3.90 9.19
CA ARG A 95 5.70 3.50 7.78
C ARG A 95 5.74 1.99 7.65
N CYS A 96 5.08 1.48 6.62
CA CYS A 96 5.12 0.07 6.27
C CYS A 96 5.12 -0.09 4.75
N LEU A 97 5.37 -1.33 4.31
CA LEU A 97 5.33 -1.73 2.91
C LEU A 97 4.17 -2.70 2.73
N ILE A 98 3.47 -2.61 1.61
CA ILE A 98 2.34 -3.47 1.30
C ILE A 98 2.70 -4.27 0.06
N PRO A 99 2.80 -5.59 0.19
CA PRO A 99 3.01 -6.47 -0.94
C PRO A 99 1.85 -6.35 -1.92
N ALA A 100 2.16 -6.14 -3.20
CA ALA A 100 1.18 -6.10 -4.28
C ALA A 100 1.79 -6.72 -5.54
N GLY A 101 1.00 -7.40 -6.36
CA GLY A 101 1.40 -7.78 -7.73
C GLY A 101 1.11 -6.66 -8.74
N GLY A 102 0.08 -5.86 -8.50
CA GLY A 102 -0.33 -4.72 -9.34
C GLY A 102 -1.58 -4.04 -8.78
N PHE A 103 -1.99 -2.92 -9.36
CA PHE A 103 -3.17 -2.15 -8.94
C PHE A 103 -4.11 -1.85 -10.10
N TYR A 104 -5.36 -1.50 -9.77
CA TYR A 104 -6.40 -1.16 -10.72
C TYR A 104 -6.77 0.32 -10.60
N GLU A 105 -6.83 1.01 -11.74
CA GLU A 105 -7.39 2.35 -11.86
C GLU A 105 -8.46 2.38 -12.95
N TRP A 106 -9.49 3.20 -12.74
CA TRP A 106 -10.54 3.40 -13.72
C TRP A 106 -10.22 4.63 -14.55
N LEU A 107 -9.98 4.43 -15.84
CA LEU A 107 -9.82 5.52 -16.79
C LEU A 107 -11.17 6.22 -16.99
N ARG A 108 -11.20 7.54 -16.80
CA ARG A 108 -12.36 8.37 -17.14
C ARG A 108 -12.24 8.75 -18.62
N GLY A 109 -12.98 8.05 -19.48
CA GLY A 109 -13.19 8.38 -20.89
C GLY A 109 -14.69 8.40 -21.22
N ARG A 110 -15.08 9.06 -22.33
CA ARG A 110 -16.47 9.31 -22.77
C ARG A 110 -17.44 8.15 -22.50
N PRO A 111 -18.74 8.45 -22.21
CA PRO A 111 -19.72 7.43 -21.85
C PRO A 111 -20.02 6.57 -23.08
N SER A 112 -19.30 5.46 -23.24
CA SER A 112 -19.78 4.31 -23.98
C SER A 112 -20.19 3.26 -22.96
N ARG A 113 -21.20 2.47 -23.32
CA ARG A 113 -22.04 1.60 -22.47
C ARG A 113 -21.31 0.52 -21.65
N SER A 114 -19.98 0.50 -21.68
CA SER A 114 -19.13 -0.29 -20.78
C SER A 114 -17.91 0.55 -20.40
N SER A 115 -17.92 1.17 -19.22
CA SER A 115 -16.71 1.68 -18.58
C SER A 115 -15.79 0.50 -18.26
N ARG A 116 -15.04 0.01 -19.27
CA ARG A 116 -14.14 -1.13 -19.10
C ARG A 116 -13.05 -0.72 -18.12
N SER A 117 -12.93 -1.49 -17.03
CA SER A 117 -11.78 -1.42 -16.13
C SER A 117 -10.53 -1.78 -16.92
N THR A 118 -9.69 -0.80 -17.26
CA THR A 118 -8.39 -1.08 -17.86
C THR A 118 -7.41 -1.41 -16.74
N PHE A 119 -6.87 -2.62 -16.78
CA PHE A 119 -5.76 -3.04 -15.92
C PHE A 119 -4.57 -2.10 -16.15
N THR A 120 -4.36 -1.14 -15.25
CA THR A 120 -3.28 -0.16 -15.40
C THR A 120 -2.15 -0.54 -14.45
N GLY A 121 -1.32 -1.50 -14.88
CA GLY A 121 -0.11 -1.87 -14.13
C GLY A 121 0.20 -3.36 -14.13
N GLU A 122 0.17 -4.03 -15.28
CA GLU A 122 0.85 -5.33 -15.44
C GLU A 122 2.13 -4.99 -16.19
N THR A 123 3.16 -4.63 -15.44
CA THR A 123 4.51 -4.79 -15.98
C THR A 123 4.93 -6.19 -15.57
N MET A 124 4.77 -7.11 -16.52
CA MET A 124 5.65 -8.26 -16.62
C MET A 124 7.10 -7.77 -16.48
N PRO A 125 7.98 -8.52 -15.77
CA PRO A 125 7.77 -9.88 -15.28
C PRO A 125 6.89 -9.96 -14.02
N PRO A 126 6.27 -11.12 -13.73
CA PRO A 126 5.57 -11.36 -12.47
C PRO A 126 6.53 -11.16 -11.29
N GLY A 127 6.15 -10.33 -10.32
CA GLY A 127 6.99 -10.05 -9.17
C GLY A 127 6.25 -9.32 -8.05
N ILE A 128 6.79 -9.43 -6.84
CA ILE A 128 6.28 -8.70 -5.68
C ILE A 128 6.68 -7.23 -5.81
N ARG A 129 5.68 -6.35 -5.93
CA ARG A 129 5.82 -4.90 -5.80
C ARG A 129 5.57 -4.46 -4.36
N ARG A 130 6.02 -3.24 -4.08
CA ARG A 130 5.87 -2.59 -2.77
C ARG A 130 5.02 -1.34 -2.98
N LEU A 131 3.84 -1.31 -2.39
CA LEU A 131 3.13 -0.06 -2.15
C LEU A 131 3.59 0.49 -0.80
N VAL A 132 3.79 1.79 -0.69
CA VAL A 132 4.16 2.41 0.59
C VAL A 132 2.89 2.66 1.38
N GLY A 133 2.94 2.38 2.68
CA GLY A 133 1.82 2.54 3.58
C GLY A 133 2.18 3.31 4.85
N THR A 134 1.16 3.82 5.52
CA THR A 134 1.25 4.36 6.88
C THR A 134 0.24 3.70 7.78
N MET A 135 0.69 3.18 8.92
CA MET A 135 -0.17 2.48 9.86
C MET A 135 -0.76 3.43 10.89
N GLY A 136 -2.07 3.33 11.11
CA GLY A 136 -2.77 3.99 12.20
C GLY A 136 -3.01 3.08 13.40
N GLN A 137 -3.30 3.70 14.55
CA GLN A 137 -3.83 3.03 15.73
C GLN A 137 -5.29 3.49 15.89
N GLY A 138 -6.24 2.74 15.32
CA GLY A 138 -7.65 3.05 15.45
C GLY A 138 -8.47 1.76 15.49
N GLY A 139 -9.12 1.50 16.64
CA GLY A 139 -10.09 0.42 16.90
C GLY A 139 -9.62 -1.02 16.65
N ASN A 140 -9.50 -1.84 17.72
CA ASN A 140 -9.29 -3.32 17.77
C ASN A 140 -8.29 -4.00 16.78
N GLY A 141 -7.59 -3.26 15.93
CA GLY A 141 -6.67 -3.77 14.91
C GLY A 141 -5.93 -2.62 14.23
N GLY A 142 -4.77 -2.92 13.63
CA GLY A 142 -3.98 -1.90 12.95
C GLY A 142 -4.67 -1.41 11.67
N GLN A 143 -4.59 -0.11 11.41
CA GLN A 143 -5.15 0.56 10.23
C GLN A 143 -4.07 0.93 9.23
N LEU A 144 -4.41 1.20 7.98
CA LEU A 144 -3.45 1.41 6.89
C LEU A 144 -3.91 2.38 5.81
N LEU A 145 -3.01 3.29 5.44
CA LEU A 145 -3.18 4.28 4.39
C LEU A 145 -2.16 4.07 3.27
N LEU A 146 -2.61 3.93 2.02
CA LEU A 146 -1.73 3.74 0.85
C LEU A 146 -1.14 5.06 0.33
N HIS A 147 0.09 4.98 -0.17
CA HIS A 147 0.78 6.02 -0.93
C HIS A 147 1.06 5.53 -2.35
N PRO A 148 0.09 5.62 -3.28
CA PRO A 148 0.20 5.01 -4.61
C PRO A 148 1.25 5.62 -5.53
N ASN A 149 1.95 6.68 -5.12
CA ASN A 149 2.82 7.46 -6.02
C ASN A 149 4.05 8.06 -5.33
N ASP A 150 4.57 7.46 -4.26
CA ASP A 150 5.82 7.95 -3.65
C ASP A 150 7.02 7.65 -4.56
N ARG A 151 7.30 8.58 -5.49
CA ARG A 151 8.40 8.51 -6.46
C ARG A 151 9.78 8.52 -5.79
N ARG A 152 9.87 8.89 -4.50
CA ARG A 152 11.14 9.04 -3.76
C ARG A 152 11.80 7.72 -3.34
N GLN A 153 11.19 6.58 -3.64
CA GLN A 153 11.72 5.27 -3.23
C GLN A 153 11.82 4.28 -4.41
N ARG A 154 11.96 4.77 -5.65
CA ARG A 154 12.47 3.90 -6.72
C ARG A 154 13.91 3.49 -6.34
N PRO A 155 14.25 2.18 -6.33
CA PRO A 155 15.64 1.77 -6.14
C PRO A 155 16.58 2.28 -7.26
N ASP A 156 16.02 2.72 -8.40
CA ASP A 156 16.79 3.17 -9.58
C ASP A 156 16.58 4.67 -9.92
N ALA A 157 16.49 5.55 -8.93
CA ALA A 157 16.77 6.96 -9.17
C ALA A 157 18.28 7.21 -9.04
N ALA A 158 19.07 6.48 -9.85
CA ALA A 158 20.39 6.94 -10.24
C ALA A 158 20.19 8.28 -10.97
N ASN A 159 20.89 9.28 -10.48
CA ASN A 159 20.92 10.64 -10.96
C ASN A 159 21.17 10.70 -12.48
N PRO A 160 20.25 11.24 -13.33
CA PRO A 160 20.54 11.43 -14.76
C PRO A 160 21.39 12.68 -15.04
N HIS A 161 21.98 13.32 -14.02
CA HIS A 161 22.88 14.46 -14.17
C HIS A 161 24.18 14.27 -13.38
N THR A 162 25.04 13.35 -13.84
CA THR A 162 26.50 13.48 -13.64
C THR A 162 27.26 12.81 -14.79
N GLU A 163 27.30 13.48 -15.94
CA GLU A 163 28.38 13.33 -16.93
C GLU A 163 29.15 14.66 -17.01
N CYS A 164 30.44 14.56 -17.39
CA CYS A 164 31.48 15.59 -17.50
C CYS A 164 32.34 15.85 -16.26
N ARG A 165 33.34 14.99 -16.05
CA ARG A 165 34.74 15.37 -16.27
C ARG A 165 35.48 14.22 -16.96
#